data_AF-A0A846JI59-F1
#
_entry.id   AF-A0A846JI59-F1
#
_cell.length_a   1.000
_cell.length_b   1.000
_cell.length_c   1.000
_cell.angle_alpha   90.00
_cell.angle_beta   90.00
_cell.angle_gamma   90.00
#
_symmetry.space_group_name_H-M   'P 1'
#
loop_
_entity.id
_entity.type
_entity.pdbx_description
1 polymer ?
#
loop_
_entity_poly.entity_id
_entity_poly.type
_entity_poly.pdbx_seq_one_letter_code
_entity_poly.pdbx_strand_id
1 'polypeptide(L)'
;MKKPANRKERVNFIIKKKGLDFANFTLLMSDGEVKKFFDKLWENGLRNMPDYEVPELEPSICLRCGTEITWHSECGCGEDMAIIDQLDWDEEEKSLRNFMS
;
A
#
# COMPACT_ATOMS: atom_id res chain seq x y z
N MET A 1 -7.80 18.14 21.09
CA MET A 1 -6.60 17.33 20.78
C MET A 1 -5.37 18.21 20.74
N LYS A 2 -4.27 17.81 21.39
CA LYS A 2 -3.02 18.58 21.44
C LYS A 2 -2.27 18.50 20.11
N LYS A 3 -1.68 19.62 19.66
CA LYS A 3 -0.83 19.64 18.45
C LYS A 3 0.53 18.96 18.72
N PRO A 4 0.94 17.98 17.90
CA PRO A 4 2.28 17.38 17.91
C PRO A 4 3.43 18.39 17.93
N ALA A 5 4.38 18.18 18.84
CA ALA A 5 5.45 19.15 19.14
C ALA A 5 6.82 18.77 18.57
N ASN A 6 7.13 17.47 18.50
CA ASN A 6 8.40 16.96 17.97
C ASN A 6 8.21 16.15 16.66
N ARG A 7 9.31 15.81 15.99
CA ARG A 7 9.30 15.08 14.71
C ARG A 7 8.52 13.77 14.82
N LYS A 8 8.84 12.96 15.84
CA LYS A 8 8.23 11.64 16.06
C LYS A 8 6.70 11.75 16.19
N GLU A 9 6.23 12.68 17.02
CA GLU A 9 4.80 12.92 17.19
C GLU A 9 4.12 13.38 15.89
N ARG A 10 4.77 14.26 15.12
CA ARG A 10 4.22 14.75 13.83
C ARG A 10 4.09 13.63 12.81
N VAL A 11 5.14 12.83 12.63
CA VAL A 11 5.15 11.70 11.69
C VAL A 11 4.12 10.67 12.08
N ASN A 12 4.08 10.27 13.35
CA ASN A 12 3.09 9.31 13.83
C ASN A 12 1.66 9.83 13.64
N PHE A 13 1.44 11.13 13.85
CA PHE A 13 0.14 11.73 13.63
C PHE A 13 -0.27 11.73 12.15
N ILE A 14 0.66 12.04 11.24
CA ILE A 14 0.42 11.96 9.80
C ILE A 14 0.07 10.53 9.41
N ILE A 15 0.87 9.54 9.82
CA ILE A 15 0.64 8.12 9.52
C ILE A 15 -0.74 7.69 10.02
N LYS A 16 -1.07 8.04 11.26
CA LYS A 16 -2.36 7.73 11.87
C LYS A 16 -3.54 8.31 11.06
N LYS A 17 -3.39 9.46 10.42
CA LYS A 17 -4.45 10.14 9.66
C LYS A 17 -4.46 9.83 8.15
N LYS A 18 -3.34 9.39 7.59
CA LYS A 18 -3.12 9.30 6.14
C LYS A 18 -2.60 7.95 5.66
N GLY A 19 -2.23 7.05 6.56
CA GLY A 19 -1.64 5.75 6.23
C GLY A 19 -0.12 5.76 6.20
N LEU A 20 0.45 4.56 6.08
CA LEU A 20 1.89 4.28 6.17
C LEU A 20 2.70 4.84 5.00
N ASP A 21 2.10 5.05 3.83
CA ASP A 21 2.81 5.57 2.66
C ASP A 21 3.39 6.98 2.90
N PHE A 22 2.73 7.77 3.74
CA PHE A 22 3.25 9.08 4.14
C PHE A 22 4.47 8.99 5.05
N ALA A 23 4.72 7.85 5.71
CA ALA A 23 5.94 7.63 6.47
C ALA A 23 7.16 7.72 5.55
N ASN A 24 7.11 7.07 4.39
CA ASN A 24 8.21 7.01 3.42
C ASN A 24 8.59 8.41 2.92
N PHE A 25 7.60 9.25 2.64
CA PHE A 25 7.85 10.64 2.24
C PHE A 25 8.59 11.43 3.33
N THR A 26 8.25 11.20 4.61
CA THR A 26 8.91 11.91 5.72
C THR A 26 10.32 11.43 6.03
N LEU A 27 10.72 10.23 5.59
CA LEU A 27 12.07 9.70 5.85
C LEU A 27 13.18 10.57 5.21
N LEU A 28 12.89 11.14 4.05
CA LEU A 28 13.84 11.96 3.29
C LEU A 28 13.88 13.43 3.74
N MET A 29 13.03 13.82 4.69
CA MET A 29 12.88 15.20 5.14
C MET A 29 13.66 15.47 6.42
N SER A 30 14.30 16.64 6.50
CA SER A 30 14.84 17.17 7.76
C SER A 30 13.74 17.50 8.77
N ASP A 31 14.11 17.72 10.04
CA ASP A 31 13.15 18.05 11.10
C ASP A 31 12.37 19.34 10.83
N GLY A 32 13.04 20.34 10.25
CA GLY A 32 12.42 21.60 9.85
C GLY A 32 11.41 21.42 8.71
N GLU A 33 11.73 20.56 7.75
CA GLU A 33 10.83 20.24 6.64
C GLU A 33 9.60 19.46 7.13
N VAL A 34 9.79 18.43 7.97
CA VAL A 34 8.67 17.69 8.58
C VAL A 34 7.76 18.63 9.35
N LYS A 35 8.31 19.59 10.11
CA LYS A 35 7.52 20.60 10.80
C LYS A 35 6.71 21.46 9.83
N LYS A 36 7.32 22.01 8.79
CA LYS A 36 6.62 22.85 7.79
C LYS A 36 5.50 22.08 7.09
N PHE A 37 5.79 20.85 6.67
CA PHE A 37 4.80 19.97 6.04
C PHE A 37 3.64 19.65 6.98
N PHE A 38 3.93 19.27 8.22
CA PHE A 38 2.93 19.03 9.24
C PHE A 38 2.06 20.26 9.52
N ASP A 39 2.67 21.44 9.68
CA ASP A 39 1.96 22.68 9.95
C ASP A 39 0.98 23.01 8.81
N LYS A 40 1.39 22.84 7.55
CA LYS A 40 0.51 22.99 6.37
C LYS A 40 -0.66 22.01 6.40
N LEU A 41 -0.40 20.72 6.68
CA LEU A 41 -1.47 19.72 6.79
C LEU A 41 -2.43 20.02 7.95
N TRP A 42 -1.89 20.47 9.08
CA TRP A 42 -2.65 20.81 10.28
C TRP A 42 -3.64 21.95 10.03
N GLU A 43 -3.17 23.00 9.34
CA GLU A 43 -3.98 24.13 8.91
C GLU A 43 -5.06 23.68 7.91
N ASN A 44 -4.71 22.77 6.99
CA ASN A 44 -5.62 22.16 6.02
C ASN A 44 -6.53 21.05 6.59
N GLY A 45 -6.72 21.01 7.92
CA GLY A 45 -7.75 20.18 8.54
C GLY A 45 -7.33 18.75 8.92
N LEU A 46 -6.04 18.38 8.84
CA LEU A 46 -5.56 17.05 9.27
C LEU A 46 -6.02 16.68 10.70
N ARG A 47 -6.15 17.68 11.58
CA ARG A 47 -6.61 17.49 12.96
C ARG A 47 -8.06 16.97 13.08
N ASN A 48 -8.89 17.23 12.08
CA ASN A 48 -10.31 16.85 12.07
C ASN A 48 -10.58 15.64 11.16
N MET A 49 -9.57 15.19 10.41
CA MET A 49 -9.69 14.01 9.56
C MET A 49 -9.89 12.75 10.43
N PRO A 50 -10.73 11.78 10.03
CA PRO A 50 -10.76 10.47 10.67
C PRO A 50 -9.37 9.81 10.62
N ASP A 51 -9.15 8.82 11.49
CA ASP A 51 -7.96 8.00 11.38
C ASP A 51 -8.01 7.19 10.09
N TYR A 52 -6.85 6.93 9.49
CA TYR A 52 -6.77 6.09 8.31
C TYR A 52 -7.09 4.66 8.73
N GLU A 53 -8.14 4.10 8.13
CA GLU A 53 -8.48 2.70 8.24
C GLU A 53 -7.81 1.99 7.07
N VAL A 54 -7.01 0.97 7.37
CA VAL A 54 -6.42 0.11 6.34
C VAL A 54 -7.58 -0.60 5.66
N PRO A 55 -7.73 -0.48 4.32
CA PRO A 55 -8.76 -1.21 3.61
C PRO A 55 -8.62 -2.71 3.93
N GLU A 56 -9.72 -3.36 4.27
CA GLU A 56 -9.75 -4.82 4.26
C GLU A 56 -9.53 -5.25 2.81
N LEU A 57 -8.39 -5.87 2.56
CA LEU A 57 -8.09 -6.46 1.26
C LEU A 57 -8.78 -7.82 1.22
N GLU A 58 -9.71 -8.00 0.31
CA GLU A 58 -10.31 -9.31 0.09
C GLU A 58 -9.26 -10.24 -0.53
N PRO A 59 -9.02 -11.42 0.06
CA PRO A 59 -8.13 -12.40 -0.54
C PRO A 59 -8.65 -12.86 -1.89
N SER A 60 -7.74 -13.03 -2.84
CA SER A 60 -7.99 -13.61 -4.15
C SER A 60 -7.35 -14.99 -4.25
N ILE A 61 -7.81 -15.83 -5.18
CA ILE A 61 -7.20 -17.14 -5.43
C ILE A 61 -6.24 -17.00 -6.61
N CYS A 62 -4.98 -17.40 -6.42
CA CYS A 62 -4.04 -17.55 -7.53
C CYS A 62 -4.48 -18.71 -8.43
N LEU A 63 -4.92 -18.44 -9.65
CA LEU A 63 -5.41 -19.45 -10.61
C LEU A 63 -4.32 -20.45 -11.03
N ARG A 64 -3.04 -20.10 -10.91
CA ARG A 64 -1.92 -20.98 -11.23
C ARG A 64 -1.71 -22.12 -10.22
N CYS A 65 -1.86 -21.82 -8.93
CA CYS A 65 -1.52 -22.76 -7.86
C CYS A 65 -2.63 -22.99 -6.82
N GLY A 66 -3.75 -22.29 -6.93
CA GLY A 66 -4.89 -22.36 -6.00
C GLY A 66 -4.65 -21.73 -4.62
N THR A 67 -3.51 -21.06 -4.40
CA THR A 67 -3.21 -20.42 -3.11
C THR A 67 -4.00 -19.12 -2.96
N GLU A 68 -4.61 -18.93 -1.80
CA GLU A 68 -5.25 -17.67 -1.40
C GLU A 68 -4.17 -16.62 -1.11
N ILE A 69 -4.27 -15.47 -1.77
CA ILE A 69 -3.31 -14.38 -1.70
C ILE A 69 -4.02 -13.03 -1.59
N THR A 70 -3.42 -12.14 -0.81
CA THR A 70 -3.73 -10.71 -0.78
C THR A 70 -2.76 -9.93 -1.67
N TRP A 71 -1.54 -10.44 -1.87
CA TRP A 71 -0.51 -9.85 -2.72
C TRP A 71 0.04 -10.85 -3.72
N HIS A 72 0.38 -10.37 -4.93
CA HIS A 72 0.82 -11.20 -6.06
C HIS A 72 2.12 -11.99 -5.77
N SER A 73 2.87 -11.60 -4.76
CA SER A 73 4.12 -12.21 -4.33
C SER A 73 3.98 -13.26 -3.21
N GLU A 74 2.78 -13.49 -2.68
CA GLU A 74 2.59 -14.39 -1.53
C GLU A 74 2.58 -15.87 -1.89
N CYS A 75 2.27 -16.22 -3.14
CA CYS A 75 2.26 -17.61 -3.59
C CYS A 75 3.63 -18.06 -4.12
N GLY A 76 3.90 -19.37 -4.08
CA GLY A 76 5.15 -19.97 -4.54
C GLY A 76 5.35 -20.01 -6.06
N CYS A 77 4.59 -19.24 -6.84
CA CYS A 77 4.67 -19.22 -8.31
C CYS A 77 5.88 -18.42 -8.84
N GLY A 78 6.50 -17.61 -7.98
CA GLY A 78 7.53 -16.64 -8.35
C GLY A 78 7.04 -15.20 -8.19
N GLU A 79 7.98 -14.25 -8.14
CA GLU A 79 7.69 -12.82 -8.02
C GLU A 79 6.85 -12.35 -9.21
N ASP A 80 5.69 -11.74 -8.93
CA ASP A 80 4.69 -11.28 -9.91
C ASP A 80 4.15 -12.35 -10.88
N MET A 81 4.26 -13.63 -10.52
CA MET A 81 3.78 -14.76 -11.36
C MET A 81 2.38 -15.26 -10.97
N ALA A 82 1.79 -14.71 -9.91
CA ALA A 82 0.41 -15.01 -9.52
C ALA A 82 -0.57 -14.44 -10.54
N ILE A 83 -1.54 -15.26 -10.95
CA ILE A 83 -2.65 -14.85 -11.82
C ILE A 83 -3.92 -14.88 -11.00
N ILE A 84 -4.61 -13.74 -10.94
CA ILE A 84 -5.88 -13.59 -10.20
C ILE A 84 -7.08 -13.35 -11.13
N ASP A 85 -6.82 -13.08 -12.41
CA ASP A 85 -7.84 -12.81 -13.43
C ASP A 85 -7.91 -13.96 -14.46
N GLN A 86 -9.13 -14.33 -14.87
CA GLN A 86 -9.36 -15.43 -15.80
C GLN A 86 -8.90 -15.11 -17.23
N LEU A 87 -8.93 -13.85 -17.66
CA LEU A 87 -8.44 -13.44 -18.98
C LEU A 87 -6.93 -13.63 -19.08
N ASP A 88 -6.19 -13.23 -18.04
CA ASP A 88 -4.74 -13.44 -17.96
C ASP A 88 -4.40 -14.93 -18.00
N TRP A 89 -5.19 -15.77 -17.32
CA TRP A 89 -5.04 -17.22 -17.38
C TRP A 89 -5.28 -17.79 -18.78
N ASP A 90 -6.37 -17.38 -19.43
CA ASP A 90 -6.73 -17.84 -20.76
C ASP A 90 -5.69 -17.44 -21.83
N GLU A 91 -5.08 -16.26 -21.69
CA GLU A 91 -4.01 -15.79 -22.58
C GLU A 91 -2.72 -16.61 -22.40
N GLU A 92 -2.35 -16.91 -21.16
CA GLU A 92 -1.18 -17.75 -20.90
C GLU A 92 -1.38 -19.19 -21.39
N GLU A 93 -2.55 -19.80 -21.16
CA GLU A 93 -2.84 -21.14 -21.67
C GLU A 93 -2.73 -21.21 -23.20
N LYS A 94 -3.22 -20.18 -23.91
CA LYS A 94 -3.09 -20.09 -25.37
C LYS A 94 -1.63 -19.99 -25.79
N SER A 95 -0.84 -19.18 -25.11
CA SER A 95 0.59 -19.03 -25.37
C SER A 95 1.33 -20.36 -25.20
N LEU A 96 1.08 -21.09 -24.12
CA LEU A 96 1.67 -22.40 -23.85
C LEU A 96 1.29 -23.44 -24.91
N ARG A 97 0.02 -23.47 -25.34
CA ARG A 97 -0.44 -24.37 -26.41
C ARG A 97 0.26 -24.09 -27.74
N ASN A 98 0.42 -22.82 -28.10
CA ASN A 98 1.08 -22.42 -29.35
C ASN A 98 2.60 -22.69 -29.33
N PHE A 99 3.24 -22.71 -28.16
CA PHE A 99 4.65 -23.05 -28.03
C PHE A 99 4.91 -24.56 -28.17
N MET A 100 3.93 -25.39 -27.80
CA MET A 100 4.04 -26.85 -27.82
C MET A 100 3.56 -27.49 -29.14
N SER A 101 3.01 -26.70 -30.06
CA SER A 101 2.55 -27.09 -31.40
C SER A 101 3.60 -26.81 -32.47
#